data_AF-A0A263DJJ3-F1
#
_entry.id   AF-A0A263DJJ3-F1
#
_cell.length_a   1.000
_cell.length_b   1.000
_cell.length_c   1.000
_cell.angle_alpha   90.00
_cell.angle_beta   90.00
_cell.angle_gamma   90.00
#
_symmetry.space_group_name_H-M   'P 1'
#
loop_
_entity.id
_entity.type
_entity.pdbx_description
1 polymer ?
#
loop_
_entity_poly.entity_id
_entity_poly.type
_entity_poly.pdbx_seq_one_letter_code
_entity_poly.pdbx_strand_id
1 'polypeptide(L)'
;MNDNRFERIEATTVQVAQTINNAGSAPTVDPAVAGLALLETDQYALAARRFEEALGMRPADARVHFWRAVALLQGRRPRRHSGETLDRVTAHLRAARELPEARVLHALIIEDHQQMRRRSATPPADVLELVLRITSESAELIRRHVPARETRMWSALESRQDERRAR
;
A
#
# COMPACT_ATOMS: atom_id res chain seq x y z
N MET A 1 33.49 -72.74 -13.64
CA MET A 1 34.14 -71.43 -13.49
C MET A 1 33.26 -70.44 -14.23
N ASN A 2 32.57 -69.58 -13.47
CA ASN A 2 31.61 -68.60 -13.95
C ASN A 2 32.35 -67.42 -14.56
N ASP A 3 31.96 -67.00 -15.76
CA ASP A 3 32.36 -65.71 -16.30
C ASP A 3 31.11 -64.86 -16.55
N ASN A 4 30.79 -64.03 -15.55
CA ASN A 4 29.69 -63.08 -15.57
C ASN A 4 30.09 -61.89 -16.43
N ARG A 5 29.67 -61.91 -17.69
CA ARG A 5 29.80 -60.78 -18.62
C ARG A 5 28.69 -59.76 -18.32
N PHE A 6 29.00 -58.77 -17.48
CA PHE A 6 28.11 -57.64 -17.22
C PHE A 6 27.95 -56.79 -18.50
N GLU A 7 26.71 -56.70 -18.97
CA GLU A 7 26.31 -55.80 -20.06
C GLU A 7 26.46 -54.34 -19.60
N ARG A 8 27.29 -53.59 -20.33
CA ARG A 8 27.36 -52.12 -20.24
C ARG A 8 26.07 -51.55 -20.84
N ILE A 9 25.15 -51.12 -19.99
CA ILE A 9 24.04 -50.26 -20.40
C ILE A 9 24.61 -48.85 -20.55
N GLU A 10 24.85 -48.42 -21.79
CA GLU A 10 25.18 -47.04 -22.10
C GLU A 10 23.95 -46.18 -21.81
N ALA A 11 23.98 -45.48 -20.67
CA ALA A 11 22.99 -44.48 -20.32
C ALA A 11 23.06 -43.33 -21.34
N THR A 12 22.20 -43.41 -22.34
CA THR A 12 21.95 -42.32 -23.28
C THR A 12 21.23 -41.23 -22.50
N THR A 13 21.99 -40.22 -22.04
CA THR A 13 21.43 -39.00 -21.45
C THR A 13 20.69 -38.25 -22.54
N VAL A 14 19.39 -38.51 -22.66
CA VAL A 14 18.49 -37.67 -23.46
C VAL A 14 18.44 -36.32 -22.79
N GLN A 15 19.19 -35.37 -23.35
CA GLN A 15 19.15 -33.97 -22.97
C GLN A 15 17.78 -33.43 -23.38
N VAL A 16 16.81 -33.53 -22.47
CA VAL A 16 15.50 -32.88 -22.62
C VAL A 16 15.76 -31.39 -22.52
N ALA A 17 16.04 -30.79 -23.67
CA ALA A 17 15.98 -29.35 -23.86
C ALA A 17 14.55 -28.94 -23.46
N GLN A 18 14.41 -28.40 -22.26
CA GLN A 18 13.20 -27.70 -21.87
C GLN A 18 13.14 -26.45 -22.74
N THR A 19 12.49 -26.59 -23.89
CA THR A 19 11.91 -25.48 -24.63
C THR A 19 10.91 -24.83 -23.67
N ILE A 20 11.39 -23.83 -22.92
CA ILE A 20 10.52 -22.95 -22.16
C ILE A 20 9.77 -22.15 -23.22
N ASN A 21 8.58 -22.67 -23.53
CA ASN A 21 7.59 -22.03 -24.36
C ASN A 21 7.40 -20.60 -23.89
N ASN A 22 7.43 -19.69 -24.86
CA ASN A 22 6.87 -18.35 -24.78
C ASN A 22 5.54 -18.40 -24.00
N ALA A 23 5.60 -18.13 -22.69
CA ALA A 23 4.44 -17.71 -21.95
C ALA A 23 4.11 -16.34 -22.54
N GLY A 24 3.08 -16.33 -23.39
CA GLY A 24 2.56 -15.12 -24.01
C GLY A 24 2.54 -14.01 -22.99
N SER A 25 3.16 -12.88 -23.34
CA SER A 25 3.04 -11.64 -22.61
C SER A 25 1.55 -11.28 -22.58
N ALA A 26 0.83 -11.83 -21.61
CA ALA A 26 -0.40 -11.22 -21.13
C ALA A 26 -0.05 -9.75 -20.90
N PRO A 27 -0.91 -8.80 -21.28
CA PRO A 27 -0.67 -7.41 -20.92
C PRO A 27 -0.46 -7.41 -19.40
N THR A 28 0.79 -7.19 -18.98
CA THR A 28 1.14 -7.14 -17.57
C THR A 28 0.49 -5.86 -17.10
N VAL A 29 -0.74 -5.99 -16.59
CA VAL A 29 -1.46 -4.89 -15.95
C VAL A 29 -0.48 -4.27 -14.97
N ASP A 30 -0.22 -2.96 -15.11
CA ASP A 30 0.69 -2.25 -14.21
C ASP A 30 0.34 -2.65 -12.77
N PRO A 31 1.27 -3.23 -11.99
CA PRO A 31 0.98 -3.67 -10.64
C PRO A 31 0.42 -2.56 -9.75
N ALA A 32 0.73 -1.28 -10.04
CA ALA A 32 0.09 -0.17 -9.36
C ALA A 32 -1.43 -0.09 -9.64
N VAL A 33 -1.84 -0.29 -10.89
CA VAL A 33 -3.26 -0.32 -11.30
C VAL A 33 -3.96 -1.53 -10.71
N ALA A 34 -3.33 -2.71 -10.75
CA ALA A 34 -3.87 -3.92 -10.12
C ALA A 34 -4.03 -3.74 -8.59
N GLY A 35 -3.06 -3.07 -7.95
CA GLY A 35 -3.10 -2.75 -6.52
C GLY A 35 -4.26 -1.83 -6.15
N LEU A 36 -4.59 -0.84 -6.98
CA LEU A 36 -5.73 0.05 -6.77
C LEU A 36 -7.07 -0.70 -6.85
N ALA A 37 -7.27 -1.54 -7.87
CA ALA A 37 -8.50 -2.35 -7.99
C ALA A 37 -8.70 -3.30 -6.79
N LEU A 38 -7.59 -3.84 -6.25
CA LEU A 38 -7.63 -4.64 -5.03
C LEU A 38 -7.95 -3.79 -3.79
N LEU A 39 -7.49 -2.54 -3.75
CA LEU A 39 -7.80 -1.63 -2.65
C LEU A 39 -9.29 -1.26 -2.65
N GLU A 40 -9.89 -0.99 -3.82
CA GLU A 40 -11.31 -0.69 -3.97
C GLU A 40 -12.22 -1.82 -3.44
N THR A 41 -11.75 -3.06 -3.57
CA THR A 41 -12.43 -4.28 -3.10
C THR A 41 -11.97 -4.75 -1.72
N ASP A 42 -11.29 -3.89 -0.95
CA ASP A 42 -10.83 -4.16 0.42
C ASP A 42 -9.86 -5.35 0.55
N GLN A 43 -9.24 -5.78 -0.55
CA GLN A 43 -8.26 -6.87 -0.58
C GLN A 43 -6.86 -6.37 -0.20
N TYR A 44 -6.74 -5.78 1.00
CA TYR A 44 -5.58 -5.03 1.45
C TYR A 44 -4.24 -5.78 1.37
N ALA A 45 -4.22 -7.07 1.74
CA ALA A 45 -3.00 -7.87 1.71
C ALA A 45 -2.48 -8.10 0.27
N LEU A 46 -3.40 -8.32 -0.67
CA LEU A 46 -3.06 -8.48 -2.09
C LEU A 46 -2.68 -7.12 -2.70
N ALA A 47 -3.40 -6.05 -2.35
CA ALA A 47 -3.06 -4.69 -2.77
C ALA A 47 -1.63 -4.31 -2.34
N ALA A 48 -1.27 -4.57 -1.08
CA ALA A 48 0.07 -4.27 -0.56
C ALA A 48 1.19 -5.04 -1.30
N ARG A 49 0.93 -6.29 -1.73
CA ARG A 49 1.87 -7.06 -2.57
C ARG A 49 2.00 -6.48 -3.98
N ARG A 50 0.90 -6.07 -4.60
CA ARG A 50 0.96 -5.42 -5.92
C ARG A 50 1.69 -4.08 -5.88
N PHE A 51 1.52 -3.30 -4.82
CA PHE A 51 2.30 -2.08 -4.63
C PHE A 51 3.78 -2.36 -4.33
N GLU A 52 4.11 -3.50 -3.72
CA GLU A 52 5.50 -3.94 -3.60
C GLU A 52 6.15 -4.23 -4.95
N GLU A 53 5.45 -4.97 -5.82
CA GLU A 53 5.88 -5.22 -7.19
C GLU A 53 6.08 -3.89 -7.96
N ALA A 54 5.13 -2.96 -7.83
CA ALA A 54 5.21 -1.64 -8.45
C ALA A 54 6.43 -0.84 -7.98
N LEU A 55 6.72 -0.83 -6.67
CA LEU A 55 7.91 -0.17 -6.11
C LEU A 55 9.21 -0.88 -6.50
N GLY A 56 9.18 -2.19 -6.75
CA GLY A 56 10.33 -2.91 -7.30
C GLY A 56 10.75 -2.38 -8.68
N MET A 57 9.79 -1.90 -9.47
CA MET A 57 10.05 -1.29 -10.78
C MET A 57 10.27 0.22 -10.71
N ARG A 58 9.57 0.91 -9.79
CA ARG A 58 9.66 2.36 -9.58
C ARG A 58 9.86 2.69 -8.10
N PRO A 59 11.09 2.59 -7.59
CA PRO A 59 11.35 2.73 -6.15
C PRO A 59 11.07 4.13 -5.57
N ALA A 60 11.00 5.16 -6.42
CA ALA A 60 10.76 6.54 -6.02
C ALA A 60 9.32 7.02 -6.33
N ASP A 61 8.40 6.11 -6.67
CA ASP A 61 7.03 6.50 -7.00
C ASP A 61 6.22 6.86 -5.74
N ALA A 62 6.11 8.16 -5.52
CA ALA A 62 5.36 8.80 -4.44
C ALA A 62 3.94 8.25 -4.25
N ARG A 63 3.19 8.09 -5.35
CA ARG A 63 1.78 7.66 -5.30
C ARG A 63 1.69 6.21 -4.86
N VAL A 64 2.58 5.36 -5.37
CA VAL A 64 2.62 3.94 -4.97
C VAL A 64 3.03 3.80 -3.51
N HIS A 65 3.97 4.61 -3.01
CA HIS A 65 4.28 4.68 -1.58
C HIS A 65 3.04 5.05 -0.74
N PHE A 66 2.29 6.08 -1.15
CA PHE A 66 1.05 6.48 -0.48
C PHE A 66 0.00 5.36 -0.49
N TRP A 67 -0.29 4.75 -1.64
CA TRP A 67 -1.29 3.68 -1.72
C TRP A 67 -0.89 2.43 -0.92
N ARG A 68 0.40 2.10 -0.89
CA ARG A 68 0.91 1.02 -0.05
C ARG A 68 0.72 1.32 1.44
N ALA A 69 0.97 2.56 1.86
CA ALA A 69 0.72 2.98 3.24
C ALA A 69 -0.75 2.79 3.64
N VAL A 70 -1.69 3.17 2.76
CA VAL A 70 -3.13 2.94 2.98
C VAL A 70 -3.45 1.44 3.06
N ALA A 71 -2.94 0.64 2.12
CA ALA A 71 -3.18 -0.81 2.11
C ALA A 71 -2.67 -1.49 3.39
N LEU A 72 -1.53 -1.06 3.93
CA LEU A 72 -0.95 -1.58 5.17
C LEU A 72 -1.80 -1.28 6.43
N LEU A 73 -2.65 -0.25 6.38
CA LEU A 73 -3.62 0.05 7.45
C LEU A 73 -4.86 -0.86 7.41
N GLN A 74 -5.06 -1.63 6.33
CA GLN A 74 -6.05 -2.72 6.26
C GLN A 74 -7.49 -2.33 6.64
N GLY A 75 -7.93 -1.10 6.34
CA GLY A 75 -9.28 -0.66 6.72
C GLY A 75 -9.46 -0.45 8.23
N ARG A 76 -8.37 -0.41 9.01
CA ARG A 76 -8.41 -0.32 10.47
C ARG A 76 -7.89 1.02 10.97
N ARG A 77 -8.35 1.39 12.16
CA ARG A 77 -7.85 2.56 12.90
C ARG A 77 -6.33 2.43 13.09
N PRO A 78 -5.52 3.47 12.84
CA PRO A 78 -4.06 3.43 13.06
C PRO A 78 -3.67 2.91 14.45
N ARG A 79 -4.35 3.33 15.53
CA ARG A 79 -4.09 2.86 16.90
C ARG A 79 -4.29 1.35 17.14
N ARG A 80 -4.91 0.62 16.22
CA ARG A 80 -5.09 -0.84 16.30
C ARG A 80 -3.93 -1.63 15.69
N HIS A 81 -2.94 -0.96 15.12
CA HIS A 81 -1.76 -1.60 14.55
C HIS A 81 -0.60 -1.66 15.55
N SER A 82 0.29 -2.63 15.36
CA SER A 82 1.55 -2.69 16.11
C SER A 82 2.45 -1.50 15.76
N GLY A 83 3.38 -1.16 16.66
CA GLY A 83 4.40 -0.13 16.41
C GLY A 83 5.18 -0.40 15.12
N GLU A 84 5.61 -1.64 14.90
CA GLU A 84 6.32 -2.06 13.69
C GLU A 84 5.51 -1.79 12.40
N THR A 85 4.21 -2.08 12.41
CA THR A 85 3.34 -1.81 11.26
C THR A 85 3.25 -0.30 11.01
N LEU A 86 3.09 0.50 12.08
CA LEU A 86 3.03 1.95 11.97
C LEU A 86 4.36 2.57 11.53
N ASP A 87 5.49 1.99 11.92
CA ASP A 87 6.81 2.42 11.47
C ASP A 87 6.96 2.20 9.96
N ARG A 88 6.53 1.03 9.46
CA ARG A 88 6.51 0.74 8.01
C ARG A 88 5.58 1.68 7.25
N VAL A 89 4.37 1.90 7.75
CA VAL A 89 3.41 2.86 7.17
C VAL A 89 4.04 4.26 7.12
N THR A 90 4.63 4.70 8.23
CA THR A 90 5.28 6.01 8.33
C THR A 90 6.46 6.15 7.38
N ALA A 91 7.26 5.09 7.17
CA ALA A 91 8.35 5.10 6.20
C ALA A 91 7.83 5.35 4.78
N HIS A 92 6.74 4.68 4.37
CA HIS A 92 6.13 4.93 3.06
C HIS A 92 5.56 6.35 2.94
N LEU A 93 4.91 6.88 3.99
CA LEU A 93 4.38 8.25 3.97
C LEU A 93 5.49 9.31 3.92
N ARG A 94 6.66 9.05 4.52
CA ARG A 94 7.83 9.92 4.42
C ARG A 94 8.44 9.90 3.02
N ALA A 95 8.44 8.75 2.35
CA ALA A 95 8.89 8.62 0.97
C ALA A 95 7.94 9.33 -0.01
N ALA A 96 6.67 9.51 0.36
CA ALA A 96 5.64 10.23 -0.41
C ALA A 96 5.38 11.66 0.08
N ARG A 97 6.31 12.28 0.82
CA ARG A 97 6.07 13.52 1.60
C ARG A 97 5.69 14.75 0.75
N GLU A 98 6.05 14.73 -0.52
CA GLU A 98 5.68 15.74 -1.51
C GLU A 98 4.19 15.70 -1.86
N LEU A 99 3.51 14.57 -1.64
CA LEU A 99 2.06 14.47 -1.81
C LEU A 99 1.33 15.06 -0.58
N PRO A 100 0.44 16.05 -0.78
CA PRO A 100 -0.39 16.60 0.30
C PRO A 100 -1.19 15.51 1.03
N GLU A 101 -1.69 14.50 0.32
CA GLU A 101 -2.48 13.40 0.89
C GLU A 101 -1.66 12.48 1.80
N ALA A 102 -0.39 12.25 1.49
CA ALA A 102 0.50 11.49 2.35
C ALA A 102 0.79 12.25 3.65
N ARG A 103 0.95 13.58 3.57
CA ARG A 103 1.10 14.44 4.76
C ARG A 103 -0.15 14.45 5.62
N VAL A 104 -1.33 14.55 5.01
CA VAL A 104 -2.63 14.47 5.70
C VAL A 104 -2.77 13.12 6.43
N LEU A 105 -2.50 12.01 5.75
CA LEU A 105 -2.59 10.69 6.36
C LEU A 105 -1.57 10.51 7.49
N HIS A 106 -0.35 11.01 7.32
CA HIS A 106 0.67 10.96 8.38
C HIS A 106 0.25 11.77 9.62
N ALA A 107 -0.31 12.97 9.44
CA ALA A 107 -0.83 13.78 10.52
C ALA A 107 -1.98 13.08 11.27
N LEU A 108 -2.90 12.42 10.53
CA LEU A 108 -3.99 11.64 11.10
C LEU A 108 -3.48 10.48 11.96
N ILE A 109 -2.46 9.73 11.47
CA ILE A 109 -1.86 8.63 12.23
C ILE A 109 -1.20 9.14 13.52
N ILE A 110 -0.49 10.26 13.46
CA ILE A 110 0.11 10.89 14.64
C ILE A 110 -0.98 11.27 15.64
N GLU A 111 -2.05 11.93 15.20
CA GLU A 111 -3.15 12.36 16.07
C GLU A 111 -3.83 11.15 16.75
N ASP A 112 -4.23 10.13 15.99
CA ASP A 112 -4.89 8.92 16.53
C ASP A 112 -3.99 8.16 17.52
N HIS A 113 -2.67 8.12 17.27
CA HIS A 113 -1.71 7.50 18.17
C HIS A 113 -1.42 8.33 19.43
N GLN A 114 -1.39 9.66 19.34
CA GLN A 114 -1.17 10.54 20.50
C GLN A 114 -2.40 10.60 21.42
N GLN A 115 -3.62 10.52 20.87
CA GLN A 115 -4.85 10.39 21.65
C GLN A 115 -4.82 9.15 22.57
N MET A 116 -4.26 8.02 22.10
CA MET A 116 -4.04 6.83 22.94
C MET A 116 -3.14 7.12 24.15
N ARG A 117 -2.11 7.96 23.96
CA ARG A 117 -1.13 8.29 25.02
C ARG A 117 -1.60 9.44 25.93
N ARG A 118 -2.86 9.90 25.81
CA ARG A 118 -3.43 11.05 26.55
C ARG A 118 -2.55 12.31 26.50
N ARG A 119 -1.77 12.46 25.43
CA ARG A 119 -0.97 13.67 25.20
C ARG A 119 -1.81 14.63 24.37
N SER A 120 -1.92 15.86 24.83
CA SER A 120 -2.49 16.93 24.01
C SER A 120 -1.52 17.20 22.86
N ALA A 121 -1.84 16.70 21.67
CA ALA A 121 -1.13 17.08 20.46
C ALA A 121 -1.87 18.29 19.88
N THR A 122 -1.22 19.45 19.93
CA THR A 122 -1.64 20.58 19.11
C THR A 122 -1.47 20.13 17.65
N PRO A 123 -2.55 20.10 16.85
CA PRO A 123 -2.40 19.83 15.43
C PRO A 123 -1.44 20.86 14.85
N PRO A 124 -0.58 20.50 13.89
CA PRO A 124 0.23 21.52 13.24
C PRO A 124 -0.73 22.55 12.62
N ALA A 125 -0.41 23.84 12.75
CA ALA A 125 -1.33 24.95 12.43
C ALA A 125 -1.84 24.92 10.97
N ASP A 126 -1.18 24.13 10.11
CA ASP A 126 -1.47 23.93 8.70
C ASP A 126 -2.46 22.78 8.41
N VAL A 127 -3.08 22.15 9.40
CA VAL A 127 -4.00 21.01 9.19
C VAL A 127 -5.11 21.31 8.18
N LEU A 128 -5.80 22.44 8.34
CA LEU A 128 -6.87 22.83 7.42
C LEU A 128 -6.32 23.18 6.04
N GLU A 129 -5.16 23.84 5.97
CA GLU A 129 -4.52 24.13 4.69
C GLU A 129 -4.11 22.85 3.95
N LEU A 130 -3.59 21.84 4.65
CA LEU A 130 -3.22 20.56 4.05
C LEU A 130 -4.45 19.82 3.52
N VAL A 131 -5.52 19.79 4.30
CA VAL A 131 -6.80 19.19 3.88
C VAL A 131 -7.40 19.96 2.70
N LEU A 132 -7.18 21.27 2.58
CA LEU A 132 -7.62 22.07 1.42
C LEU A 132 -6.81 21.78 0.15
N ARG A 133 -5.55 21.34 0.28
CA ARG A 133 -4.66 21.06 -0.86
C ARG A 133 -4.85 19.68 -1.51
N ILE A 134 -5.47 18.72 -0.83
CA ILE A 134 -5.69 17.38 -1.41
C ILE A 134 -6.85 17.34 -2.41
N THR A 135 -6.82 16.37 -3.32
CA THR A 135 -7.90 16.09 -4.26
C THR A 135 -9.09 15.42 -3.56
N SER A 136 -10.28 15.49 -4.17
CA SER A 136 -11.46 14.78 -3.65
C SER A 136 -11.29 13.26 -3.65
N GLU A 137 -10.59 12.72 -4.65
CA GLU A 137 -10.30 11.29 -4.76
C GLU A 137 -9.43 10.81 -3.60
N SER A 138 -8.32 11.50 -3.31
CA SER A 138 -7.44 11.14 -2.20
C SER A 138 -8.12 11.31 -0.84
N ALA A 139 -8.99 12.32 -0.69
CA ALA A 139 -9.79 12.51 0.52
C ALA A 139 -10.75 11.33 0.76
N GLU A 140 -11.46 10.88 -0.28
CA GLU A 140 -12.38 9.75 -0.21
C GLU A 140 -11.63 8.45 0.09
N LEU A 141 -10.50 8.22 -0.58
CA LEU A 141 -9.64 7.07 -0.36
C LEU A 141 -9.20 6.97 1.10
N ILE A 142 -8.73 8.07 1.69
CA ILE A 142 -8.35 8.12 3.12
C ILE A 142 -9.56 7.83 4.01
N ARG A 143 -10.72 8.46 3.75
CA ARG A 143 -11.93 8.25 4.56
C ARG A 143 -12.43 6.81 4.53
N ARG A 144 -12.42 6.18 3.34
CA ARG A 144 -12.88 4.81 3.12
C ARG A 144 -12.01 3.80 3.86
N HIS A 145 -10.69 3.96 3.77
CA HIS A 145 -9.75 2.93 4.22
C HIS A 145 -9.07 3.22 5.56
N VAL A 146 -9.23 4.42 6.11
CA VAL A 146 -8.60 4.81 7.39
C VAL A 146 -9.67 5.38 8.34
N PRO A 147 -10.41 4.51 9.04
CA PRO A 147 -11.44 4.95 9.96
C PRO A 147 -10.80 5.61 11.19
N ALA A 148 -10.90 6.93 11.34
CA ALA A 148 -10.36 7.67 12.48
C ALA A 148 -11.29 8.81 12.91
N ARG A 149 -12.60 8.50 13.05
CA ARG A 149 -13.70 9.45 13.26
C ARG A 149 -13.56 10.43 14.42
N GLU A 150 -12.74 10.11 15.42
CA GLU A 150 -12.48 10.94 16.60
C GLU A 150 -11.31 11.92 16.39
N THR A 151 -10.62 11.84 15.25
CA THR A 151 -9.53 12.75 14.92
C THR A 151 -10.09 13.98 14.21
N ARG A 152 -9.53 15.14 14.53
CA ARG A 152 -9.89 16.41 13.88
C ARG A 152 -9.56 16.36 12.39
N MET A 153 -8.48 15.65 12.01
CA MET A 153 -8.17 15.38 10.60
C MET A 153 -9.33 14.70 9.87
N TRP A 154 -9.93 13.68 10.48
CA TRP A 154 -11.05 12.97 9.87
C TRP A 154 -12.31 13.84 9.80
N SER A 155 -12.62 14.63 10.83
CA SER A 155 -13.71 15.60 10.78
C SER A 155 -13.51 16.67 9.71
N ALA A 156 -12.29 17.19 9.54
CA ALA A 156 -11.98 18.17 8.49
C ALA A 156 -12.14 17.59 7.08
N LEU A 157 -11.75 16.32 6.87
CA LEU A 157 -12.01 15.59 5.63
C LEU A 157 -13.51 15.38 5.37
N GLU A 158 -14.31 15.23 6.44
CA GLU A 158 -15.75 15.07 6.35
C GLU A 158 -16.45 16.37 5.94
N SER A 159 -16.22 17.46 6.67
CA SER A 159 -16.85 18.76 6.42
C SER A 159 -16.62 19.27 4.99
N ARG A 160 -15.42 19.08 4.42
CA ARG A 160 -15.10 19.49 3.05
C ARG A 160 -15.97 18.79 1.99
N GLN A 161 -16.33 17.53 2.18
CA GLN A 161 -17.12 16.77 1.21
C GLN A 161 -18.58 17.19 1.25
N ASP A 162 -19.11 17.45 2.45
CA ASP A 162 -20.48 17.92 2.62
C ASP A 162 -20.69 19.30 1.96
N GLU A 163 -19.71 20.21 2.12
CA GLU A 163 -19.71 21.51 1.45
C GLU A 163 -19.66 21.43 -0.08
N ARG A 164 -19.04 20.37 -0.64
CA ARG A 164 -19.01 20.14 -2.10
C ARG A 164 -20.26 19.49 -2.64
N ARG A 165 -20.93 18.63 -1.86
CA ARG A 165 -22.21 18.00 -2.24
C ARG A 165 -23.38 18.97 -2.17
N ALA A 166 -23.27 20.03 -1.38
CA ALA A 166 -24.28 21.07 -1.24
C ALA A 166 -24.22 22.16 -2.34
N ARG A 167 -23.24 22.10 -3.24
CA ARG A 167 -23.07 23.02 -4.39
C ARG A 167 -23.41 22.32 -5.69
#